data_AF-A0A6A0GVE1-F1
#
_entry.id   AF-A0A6A0GVE1-F1
#
_cell.length_a   1.000
_cell.length_b   1.000
_cell.length_c   1.000
_cell.angle_alpha   90.00
_cell.angle_beta   90.00
_cell.angle_gamma   90.00
#
_symmetry.space_group_name_H-M   'P 1'
#
loop_
_entity.id
_entity.type
_entity.pdbx_description
1 polymer ?
#
loop_
_entity_poly.entity_id
_entity_poly.type
_entity_poly.pdbx_seq_one_letter_code
_entity_poly.pdbx_strand_id
1 'polypeptide(L)'
;MMIYKFNVQMAADNLTARFVSGAAVHWYVDFLVPASVLDETNSRYPHWPILYTEACTGQWPWQPLKVVLGSWQRAQYYIDDVIDTLNHWAVGWIDWNLALDTKGGPNWAKNFVDAPVIVNAGVQEVYKQPLYYAMGHVTKFVQEGSVRIGLQYTAGTSEATRATELPNTLRATAFLRPDNCTTIVLVN
;
A
#
# COMPACT_ATOMS: atom_id res chain seq x y z
N MET A 1 7.80 1.49 -16.10
CA MET A 1 7.93 2.70 -16.97
C MET A 1 6.73 2.94 -17.93
N MET A 2 5.61 2.19 -17.82
CA MET A 2 4.44 2.36 -18.70
C MET A 2 3.33 3.23 -18.06
N ILE A 3 3.06 3.02 -16.76
CA ILE A 3 2.10 3.83 -15.97
C ILE A 3 2.48 5.32 -16.00
N TYR A 4 3.77 5.61 -15.82
CA TYR A 4 4.32 6.96 -15.83
C TYR A 4 4.03 7.72 -17.12
N LYS A 5 4.17 7.10 -18.30
CA LYS A 5 4.00 7.81 -19.58
C LYS A 5 2.54 8.10 -19.90
N PHE A 6 1.62 7.23 -19.47
CA PHE A 6 0.19 7.38 -19.79
C PHE A 6 -0.43 8.55 -19.02
N ASN A 7 -0.19 8.64 -17.71
CA ASN A 7 -0.73 9.72 -16.88
C ASN A 7 -0.16 11.09 -17.29
N VAL A 8 1.14 11.14 -17.62
CA VAL A 8 1.81 12.37 -18.06
C VAL A 8 1.23 12.90 -19.38
N GLN A 9 0.84 12.02 -20.31
CA GLN A 9 0.23 12.42 -21.58
C GLN A 9 -1.18 12.98 -21.39
N MET A 10 -2.00 12.36 -20.54
CA MET A 10 -3.37 12.83 -20.26
C MET A 10 -3.38 14.17 -19.52
N ALA A 11 -2.42 14.37 -18.61
CA ALA A 11 -2.28 15.62 -17.87
C ALA A 11 -1.76 16.79 -18.72
N ALA A 12 -0.96 16.49 -19.74
CA ALA A 12 -0.40 17.50 -20.64
C ALA A 12 -1.45 18.05 -21.63
N ASP A 13 -2.52 17.31 -21.92
CA ASP A 13 -3.63 17.78 -22.75
C ASP A 13 -4.68 18.53 -21.92
N ASN A 14 -4.75 19.84 -22.13
CA ASN A 14 -5.61 20.75 -21.37
C ASN A 14 -7.12 20.51 -21.56
N LEU A 15 -7.53 19.82 -22.64
CA LEU A 15 -8.92 19.41 -22.80
C LEU A 15 -9.22 18.18 -21.94
N THR A 16 -8.36 17.17 -22.02
CA THR A 16 -8.49 15.91 -21.28
C THR A 16 -8.32 16.12 -19.77
N ALA A 17 -7.35 16.92 -19.34
CA ALA A 17 -7.03 17.15 -17.94
C ALA A 17 -8.22 17.68 -17.12
N ARG A 18 -9.19 18.37 -17.75
CA ARG A 18 -10.41 18.87 -17.08
C ARG A 18 -11.34 17.76 -16.60
N PHE A 19 -11.20 16.56 -17.16
CA PHE A 19 -12.01 15.38 -16.84
C PHE A 19 -11.28 14.39 -15.94
N VAL A 20 -10.02 14.66 -15.59
CA VAL A 20 -9.18 13.76 -14.80
C VAL A 20 -9.00 14.35 -13.40
N SER A 21 -9.37 13.57 -12.38
CA SER A 21 -9.27 13.98 -10.98
C SER A 21 -8.03 13.47 -10.26
N GLY A 22 -7.20 12.66 -10.91
CA GLY A 22 -6.01 12.05 -10.30
C GLY A 22 -5.48 10.86 -11.09
N ALA A 23 -4.54 10.13 -10.50
CA ALA A 23 -3.92 8.95 -11.06
C ALA A 23 -4.25 7.70 -10.23
N ALA A 24 -4.56 6.59 -10.91
CA ALA A 24 -4.75 5.29 -10.30
C ALA A 24 -3.52 4.39 -10.57
N VAL A 25 -3.07 3.64 -9.56
CA VAL A 25 -1.88 2.77 -9.61
C VAL A 25 -2.20 1.41 -9.00
N HIS A 26 -1.65 0.34 -9.57
CA HIS A 26 -1.75 -1.02 -9.05
C HIS A 26 -0.35 -1.53 -8.65
N TRP A 27 -0.24 -2.29 -7.56
CA TRP A 27 1.02 -2.62 -6.86
C TRP A 27 1.89 -3.75 -7.47
N TYR A 28 1.41 -4.45 -8.49
CA TYR A 28 1.92 -5.79 -8.82
C TYR A 28 3.41 -5.92 -9.14
N VAL A 29 4.10 -4.83 -9.49
CA VAL A 29 5.53 -4.86 -9.89
C VAL A 29 6.39 -3.88 -9.09
N ASP A 30 5.92 -3.47 -7.90
CA ASP A 30 6.58 -2.42 -7.13
C ASP A 30 7.93 -2.87 -6.54
N PHE A 31 8.14 -4.20 -6.43
CA PHE A 31 9.45 -4.78 -6.14
C PHE A 31 10.51 -4.51 -7.23
N LEU A 32 10.10 -4.15 -8.46
CA LEU A 32 10.97 -3.69 -9.56
C LEU A 32 10.90 -2.18 -9.77
N VAL A 33 9.77 -1.57 -9.44
CA VAL A 33 9.48 -0.15 -9.66
C VAL A 33 9.11 0.48 -8.31
N PRO A 34 10.08 1.08 -7.59
CA PRO A 34 9.83 1.58 -6.24
C PRO A 34 8.85 2.75 -6.24
N ALA A 35 8.17 2.97 -5.11
CA ALA A 35 7.21 4.06 -4.92
C ALA A 35 7.79 5.46 -5.17
N SER A 36 9.12 5.65 -5.15
CA SER A 36 9.76 6.93 -5.48
C SER A 36 9.46 7.44 -6.89
N VAL A 37 9.01 6.59 -7.82
CA VAL A 37 8.54 7.05 -9.14
C VAL A 37 7.30 7.94 -9.06
N LEU A 38 6.54 7.85 -7.96
CA LEU A 38 5.36 8.68 -7.72
C LEU A 38 5.75 10.14 -7.42
N ASP A 39 6.93 10.37 -6.84
CA ASP A 39 7.46 11.71 -6.55
C ASP A 39 7.56 12.55 -7.81
N GLU A 40 7.96 11.94 -8.93
CA GLU A 40 8.06 12.61 -10.21
C GLU A 40 6.68 12.99 -10.76
N THR A 41 5.70 12.11 -10.59
CA THR A 41 4.31 12.37 -11.00
C THR A 41 3.73 13.53 -10.21
N ASN A 42 3.88 13.50 -8.88
CA ASN A 42 3.43 14.57 -8.00
C ASN A 42 4.17 15.89 -8.27
N SER A 43 5.48 15.85 -8.54
CA SER A 43 6.27 17.05 -8.86
C SER A 43 5.80 17.74 -10.14
N ARG A 44 5.36 16.97 -11.14
CA ARG A 44 4.84 17.51 -12.41
C ARG A 44 3.38 17.93 -12.31
N TYR A 45 2.58 17.18 -11.56
CA TYR A 45 1.13 17.37 -11.44
C TYR A 45 0.68 17.34 -9.97
N PRO A 46 1.06 18.35 -9.16
CA PRO A 46 0.83 18.33 -7.71
C PRO A 46 -0.64 18.42 -7.29
N HIS A 47 -1.53 18.73 -8.24
CA HIS A 47 -2.98 18.80 -8.02
C HIS A 47 -3.68 17.47 -8.34
N TRP A 48 -2.96 16.46 -8.83
CA TRP A 48 -3.50 15.14 -9.13
C TRP A 48 -3.17 14.17 -7.99
N PRO A 49 -4.13 13.85 -7.11
CA PRO A 49 -3.92 12.79 -6.12
C PRO A 49 -3.58 11.47 -6.80
N ILE A 50 -2.70 10.71 -6.16
CA ILE A 50 -2.30 9.36 -6.60
C ILE A 50 -2.97 8.36 -5.67
N LEU A 51 -3.79 7.46 -6.20
CA LEU A 51 -4.48 6.44 -5.43
C LEU A 51 -4.00 5.05 -5.85
N TYR A 52 -3.53 4.26 -4.90
CA TYR A 52 -3.35 2.83 -5.13
C TYR A 52 -4.72 2.17 -5.10
N THR A 53 -5.24 1.81 -6.27
CA THR A 53 -6.61 1.32 -6.42
C THR A 53 -6.72 -0.19 -6.32
N GLU A 54 -5.61 -0.91 -6.38
CA GLU A 54 -5.61 -2.37 -6.31
C GLU A 54 -4.23 -2.93 -5.92
N ALA A 55 -4.26 -3.90 -5.02
CA ALA A 55 -3.12 -4.76 -4.71
C ALA A 55 -3.60 -6.13 -4.23
N CYS A 56 -2.86 -7.18 -4.61
CA CYS A 56 -3.01 -8.50 -4.00
C CYS A 56 -1.71 -9.29 -3.97
N THR A 57 -1.68 -10.36 -3.17
CA THR A 57 -0.60 -11.34 -3.13
C THR A 57 -1.08 -12.72 -3.61
N GLY A 58 -0.16 -13.63 -3.94
CA GLY A 58 -0.51 -14.94 -4.50
C GLY A 58 -0.74 -14.94 -6.02
N GLN A 59 -0.63 -13.78 -6.68
CA GLN A 59 -0.86 -13.57 -8.10
C GLN A 59 0.11 -14.32 -9.02
N TRP A 60 1.32 -14.61 -8.56
CA TRP A 60 2.37 -15.05 -9.47
C TRP A 60 2.24 -16.52 -9.90
N PRO A 61 2.57 -16.87 -11.16
CA PRO A 61 2.51 -18.25 -11.65
C PRO A 61 3.39 -19.23 -10.87
N TRP A 62 4.54 -18.77 -10.36
CA TRP A 62 5.49 -19.59 -9.59
C TRP A 62 5.11 -19.76 -8.11
N GLN A 63 4.01 -19.17 -7.66
CA GLN A 63 3.48 -19.39 -6.30
C GLN A 63 2.48 -20.56 -6.36
N PRO A 64 2.86 -21.78 -5.92
CA PRO A 64 2.00 -22.95 -6.04
C PRO A 64 0.77 -22.86 -5.13
N LEU A 65 0.91 -22.22 -3.97
CA LEU A 65 -0.19 -21.93 -3.05
C LEU A 65 -0.65 -20.47 -3.20
N LYS A 66 -1.90 -20.33 -3.63
CA LYS A 66 -2.53 -19.03 -3.85
C LYS A 66 -2.92 -18.38 -2.53
N VAL A 67 -3.56 -19.13 -1.63
CA VAL A 67 -3.80 -18.77 -0.24
C VAL A 67 -2.75 -19.44 0.65
N VAL A 68 -2.15 -18.66 1.56
CA VAL A 68 -1.20 -19.18 2.57
C VAL A 68 -1.65 -18.68 3.93
N LEU A 69 -2.47 -19.49 4.61
CA LEU A 69 -3.04 -19.16 5.91
C LEU A 69 -1.95 -18.79 6.92
N GLY A 70 -2.05 -17.59 7.49
CA GLY A 70 -1.13 -17.15 8.55
C GLY A 70 0.22 -16.63 8.04
N SER A 71 0.37 -16.34 6.74
CA SER A 71 1.64 -15.82 6.19
C SER A 71 1.98 -14.43 6.73
N TRP A 72 2.98 -14.35 7.62
CA TRP A 72 3.53 -13.08 8.09
C TRP A 72 4.24 -12.32 6.96
N GLN A 73 4.97 -13.03 6.10
CA GLN A 73 5.68 -12.44 4.98
C GLN A 73 4.75 -11.67 4.02
N ARG A 74 3.56 -12.20 3.75
CA ARG A 74 2.55 -11.51 2.92
C ARG A 74 2.02 -10.24 3.58
N ALA A 75 1.83 -10.28 4.90
CA ALA A 75 1.45 -9.09 5.66
C ALA A 75 2.56 -8.03 5.67
N GLN A 76 3.81 -8.46 5.78
CA GLN A 76 4.98 -7.58 5.69
C GLN A 76 5.01 -6.83 4.35
N TYR A 77 4.83 -7.55 3.23
CA TYR A 77 4.77 -6.92 1.91
C TYR A 77 3.68 -5.85 1.80
N TYR A 78 2.50 -6.10 2.36
CA TYR A 78 1.41 -5.13 2.37
C TYR A 78 1.77 -3.89 3.17
N ILE A 79 2.22 -4.06 4.41
CA ILE A 79 2.44 -2.90 5.29
C ILE A 79 3.66 -2.08 4.86
N ASP A 80 4.72 -2.73 4.34
CA ASP A 80 5.87 -2.04 3.78
C ASP A 80 5.44 -1.16 2.60
N ASP A 81 4.64 -1.71 1.68
CA ASP A 81 4.16 -0.96 0.53
C ASP A 81 3.20 0.17 0.90
N VAL A 82 2.26 -0.08 1.82
CA VAL A 82 1.35 0.97 2.30
C VAL A 82 2.15 2.12 2.92
N ILE A 83 3.18 1.83 3.73
CA ILE A 83 4.01 2.88 4.33
C ILE A 83 4.84 3.61 3.26
N ASP A 84 5.47 2.88 2.33
CA ASP A 84 6.31 3.46 1.29
C ASP A 84 5.48 4.35 0.35
N THR A 85 4.34 3.86 -0.14
CA THR A 85 3.45 4.63 -1.03
C THR A 85 2.87 5.88 -0.37
N LEU A 86 2.44 5.81 0.90
CA LEU A 86 1.98 6.97 1.67
C LEU A 86 3.12 7.99 1.92
N ASN A 87 4.36 7.52 2.01
CA ASN A 87 5.53 8.38 2.07
C ASN A 87 5.88 9.04 0.71
N HIS A 88 5.34 8.52 -0.39
CA HIS A 88 5.53 8.96 -1.77
C HIS A 88 4.22 9.44 -2.44
N TRP A 89 3.49 10.31 -1.75
CA TRP A 89 2.32 11.06 -2.26
C TRP A 89 1.06 10.26 -2.59
N ALA A 90 1.04 8.95 -2.34
CA ALA A 90 -0.22 8.22 -2.41
C ALA A 90 -1.19 8.75 -1.34
N VAL A 91 -2.44 9.00 -1.73
CA VAL A 91 -3.50 9.50 -0.83
C VAL A 91 -4.35 8.38 -0.26
N GLY A 92 -4.13 7.14 -0.69
CA GLY A 92 -4.86 5.96 -0.24
C GLY A 92 -4.34 4.70 -0.90
N TRP A 93 -4.78 3.56 -0.36
CA TRP A 93 -4.39 2.23 -0.79
C TRP A 93 -5.55 1.26 -0.61
N ILE A 94 -5.88 0.51 -1.67
CA ILE A 94 -7.06 -0.34 -1.74
C ILE A 94 -6.64 -1.79 -2.04
N ASP A 95 -7.02 -2.69 -1.14
CA ASP A 95 -6.86 -4.13 -1.32
C ASP A 95 -7.84 -4.67 -2.37
N TRP A 96 -7.51 -5.81 -3.00
CA TRP A 96 -8.29 -6.34 -4.12
C TRP A 96 -9.61 -7.02 -3.73
N ASN A 97 -9.55 -8.17 -3.05
CA ASN A 97 -10.75 -8.92 -2.65
C ASN A 97 -10.91 -8.87 -1.13
N LEU A 98 -12.04 -8.35 -0.65
CA LEU A 98 -12.35 -8.29 0.78
C LEU A 98 -12.30 -9.66 1.46
N ALA A 99 -12.73 -10.71 0.76
CA ALA A 99 -12.66 -12.09 1.23
C ALA A 99 -12.62 -13.08 0.06
N LEU A 100 -11.95 -14.22 0.26
CA LEU A 100 -11.89 -15.34 -0.70
C LEU A 100 -12.06 -16.68 0.03
N ASP A 101 -12.31 -17.76 -0.72
CA ASP A 101 -12.30 -19.12 -0.18
C ASP A 101 -10.87 -19.63 0.12
N THR A 102 -10.75 -20.83 0.69
CA THR A 102 -9.45 -21.44 1.03
C THR A 102 -8.55 -21.75 -0.18
N LYS A 103 -9.06 -21.60 -1.41
CA LYS A 103 -8.31 -21.77 -2.66
C LYS A 103 -7.99 -20.43 -3.34
N GLY A 104 -8.51 -19.31 -2.84
CA GLY A 104 -8.33 -17.99 -3.43
C GLY A 104 -9.35 -17.63 -4.51
N GLY A 105 -10.54 -18.26 -4.46
CA GLY A 105 -11.63 -18.05 -5.40
C GLY A 105 -12.94 -17.63 -4.71
N PRO A 106 -14.09 -17.74 -5.42
CA PRO A 106 -14.23 -18.27 -6.78
C PRO A 106 -13.68 -17.31 -7.85
N ASN A 107 -13.10 -17.85 -8.92
CA ASN A 107 -12.67 -17.08 -10.09
C ASN A 107 -12.84 -17.95 -11.35
N TRP A 108 -13.64 -17.49 -12.32
CA TRP A 108 -13.98 -18.26 -13.51
C TRP A 108 -12.77 -18.56 -14.41
N ALA A 109 -11.83 -17.62 -14.48
CA ALA A 109 -10.59 -17.74 -15.24
C ALA A 109 -9.48 -18.48 -14.47
N LYS A 110 -9.79 -18.96 -13.25
CA LYS A 110 -8.83 -19.62 -12.34
C LYS A 110 -7.65 -18.74 -11.96
N ASN A 111 -7.82 -17.41 -12.01
CA ASN A 111 -6.83 -16.45 -11.57
C ASN A 111 -6.95 -16.23 -10.05
N PHE A 112 -6.64 -17.27 -9.28
CA PHE A 112 -6.77 -17.25 -7.82
C PHE A 112 -5.62 -16.50 -7.17
N VAL A 113 -5.92 -15.84 -6.06
CA VAL A 113 -5.00 -15.00 -5.28
C VAL A 113 -5.28 -15.15 -3.79
N ASP A 114 -4.51 -14.49 -2.93
CA ASP A 114 -4.80 -14.43 -1.50
C ASP A 114 -5.73 -13.26 -1.16
N ALA A 115 -6.29 -13.27 0.07
CA ALA A 115 -7.07 -12.16 0.62
C ALA A 115 -6.83 -11.99 2.13
N PRO A 116 -7.08 -10.79 2.69
CA PRO A 116 -7.01 -10.55 4.12
C PRO A 116 -7.97 -11.41 4.95
N VAL A 117 -9.10 -11.81 4.37
CA VAL A 117 -10.09 -12.67 5.01
C VAL A 117 -10.31 -13.91 4.16
N ILE A 118 -10.18 -15.08 4.79
CA ILE A 118 -10.45 -16.36 4.13
C ILE A 118 -11.68 -17.01 4.76
N VAL A 119 -12.65 -17.37 3.93
CA VAL A 119 -13.91 -17.99 4.34
C VAL A 119 -13.85 -19.48 4.03
N ASN A 120 -13.90 -20.31 5.07
CA ASN A 120 -14.01 -21.75 4.95
C ASN A 120 -15.46 -22.18 5.20
N ALA A 121 -16.29 -22.08 4.16
CA ALA A 121 -17.72 -22.36 4.25
C ALA A 121 -18.03 -23.82 4.64
N GLY A 122 -17.15 -24.78 4.31
CA GLY A 122 -17.35 -26.20 4.60
C GLY A 122 -17.36 -26.53 6.10
N VAL A 123 -16.67 -25.73 6.92
CA VAL A 123 -16.65 -25.86 8.38
C VAL A 123 -17.15 -24.60 9.10
N GLN A 124 -17.74 -23.65 8.37
CA GLN A 124 -18.29 -22.39 8.88
C GLN A 124 -17.29 -21.52 9.64
N GLU A 125 -16.04 -21.46 9.17
CA GLU A 125 -14.98 -20.67 9.78
C GLU A 125 -14.57 -19.47 8.91
N VAL A 126 -14.12 -18.40 9.57
CA VAL A 126 -13.55 -17.22 8.93
C VAL A 126 -12.19 -16.93 9.53
N TYR A 127 -11.16 -16.94 8.70
CA TYR A 127 -9.78 -16.65 9.11
C TYR A 127 -9.44 -15.21 8.74
N LYS A 128 -9.18 -14.39 9.76
CA LYS A 128 -8.53 -13.09 9.58
C LYS A 128 -7.03 -13.30 9.48
N GLN A 129 -6.48 -13.10 8.30
CA GLN A 129 -5.06 -13.32 8.05
C GLN A 129 -4.19 -12.21 8.65
N PRO A 130 -2.88 -12.43 8.81
CA PRO A 130 -1.94 -11.35 9.14
C PRO A 130 -2.11 -10.09 8.26
N LEU A 131 -2.47 -10.25 6.97
CA LEU A 131 -2.75 -9.13 6.05
C LEU A 131 -3.88 -8.21 6.58
N TYR A 132 -4.93 -8.79 7.18
CA TYR A 132 -6.05 -8.03 7.76
C TYR A 132 -5.57 -7.11 8.89
N TYR A 133 -4.68 -7.63 9.73
CA TYR A 133 -4.13 -6.87 10.86
C TYR A 133 -3.10 -5.84 10.40
N ALA A 134 -2.25 -6.19 9.42
CA ALA A 134 -1.33 -5.25 8.78
C ALA A 134 -2.09 -4.02 8.23
N MET A 135 -3.12 -4.23 7.40
CA MET A 135 -3.98 -3.14 6.94
C MET A 135 -4.67 -2.40 8.10
N GLY A 136 -5.03 -3.12 9.15
CA GLY A 136 -5.61 -2.57 10.38
C GLY A 136 -4.73 -1.55 11.09
N HIS A 137 -3.40 -1.68 11.04
CA HIS A 137 -2.47 -0.71 11.64
C HIS A 137 -2.55 0.67 11.00
N VAL A 138 -3.02 0.77 9.76
CA VAL A 138 -3.21 2.05 9.05
C VAL A 138 -4.69 2.44 9.08
N THR A 139 -5.56 1.61 8.52
CA THR A 139 -6.98 1.92 8.29
C THR A 139 -7.77 2.26 9.56
N LYS A 140 -7.40 1.69 10.72
CA LYS A 140 -8.08 1.97 11.99
C LYS A 140 -7.64 3.30 12.63
N PHE A 141 -6.44 3.77 12.32
CA PHE A 141 -5.76 4.85 13.06
C PHE A 141 -5.43 6.08 12.22
N VAL A 142 -5.46 5.96 10.89
CA VAL A 142 -5.30 7.03 9.92
C VAL A 142 -6.65 7.25 9.25
N GLN A 143 -7.41 8.24 9.75
CA GLN A 143 -8.76 8.54 9.27
C GLN A 143 -8.73 9.38 7.99
N GLU A 144 -9.83 9.38 7.25
CA GLU A 144 -10.01 10.31 6.12
C GLU A 144 -9.76 11.76 6.57
N GLY A 145 -9.06 12.53 5.74
CA GLY A 145 -8.64 13.90 6.06
C GLY A 145 -7.36 14.00 6.91
N SER A 146 -6.75 12.88 7.30
CA SER A 146 -5.42 12.91 7.93
C SER A 146 -4.38 13.45 6.95
N VAL A 147 -3.48 14.31 7.44
CA VAL A 147 -2.39 14.90 6.66
C VAL A 147 -1.09 14.25 7.07
N ARG A 148 -0.35 13.68 6.12
CA ARG A 148 0.98 13.13 6.37
C ARG A 148 1.93 14.26 6.77
N ILE A 149 2.66 14.05 7.87
CA ILE A 149 3.65 15.00 8.40
C ILE A 149 5.05 14.42 8.29
N GLY A 150 6.06 15.30 8.31
CA GLY A 150 7.46 14.90 8.29
C GLY A 150 7.82 14.11 9.55
N LEU A 151 8.62 13.05 9.37
CA LEU A 151 9.12 12.22 10.46
C LEU A 151 10.65 12.21 10.37
N GLN A 152 11.30 12.70 11.43
CA GLN A 152 12.76 12.72 11.55
C GLN A 152 13.18 11.76 12.65
N TYR A 153 14.25 11.01 12.39
CA TYR A 153 14.77 10.02 13.31
C TYR A 153 16.07 10.52 13.93
N THR A 154 16.27 10.19 15.20
CA THR A 154 17.55 10.38 15.88
C THR A 154 17.95 9.03 16.45
N ALA A 155 19.05 8.46 15.96
CA ALA A 155 19.59 7.24 16.53
C ALA A 155 20.00 7.50 17.99
N GLY A 156 19.45 6.70 18.90
CA GLY A 156 19.82 6.72 20.31
C GLY A 156 21.09 5.92 20.53
N THR A 157 22.25 6.48 20.21
CA THR A 157 23.53 6.00 20.78
C THR A 157 24.37 7.20 21.20
N SER A 158 24.89 7.12 22.44
CA SER A 158 26.11 7.83 22.81
C SER A 158 27.12 7.69 21.68
N GLU A 159 27.69 8.82 21.24
CA GLU A 159 28.65 8.97 20.13
C GLU A 159 28.06 9.18 18.72
N ALA A 160 27.83 10.47 18.44
CA ALA A 160 28.29 11.19 17.25
C ALA A 160 27.90 10.73 15.83
N THR A 161 26.87 9.90 15.65
CA THR A 161 26.29 9.71 14.31
C THR A 161 24.77 9.93 14.35
N ARG A 162 24.34 11.15 13.97
CA ARG A 162 22.93 11.41 13.65
C ARG A 162 22.61 10.64 12.37
N ALA A 163 22.10 9.42 12.49
CA ALA A 163 21.43 8.79 11.37
C ALA A 163 20.20 9.63 11.02
N THR A 164 20.20 10.24 9.83
CA THR A 164 19.06 11.01 9.29
C THR A 164 18.02 10.11 8.63
N GLU A 165 18.31 8.81 8.55
CA GLU A 165 17.50 7.79 7.91
C GLU A 165 17.26 6.63 8.88
N LEU A 166 16.13 5.95 8.70
CA LEU A 166 15.86 4.72 9.43
C LEU A 166 16.84 3.61 9.04
N PRO A 167 17.12 2.65 9.94
CA PRO A 167 17.68 1.38 9.51
C PRO A 167 16.84 0.81 8.37
N ASN A 168 17.47 0.16 7.38
CA ASN A 168 16.76 -0.39 6.21
C ASN A 168 15.63 -1.36 6.54
N THR A 169 15.61 -1.92 7.77
CA THR A 169 14.56 -2.80 8.28
C THR A 169 13.35 -2.06 8.85
N LEU A 170 13.51 -0.79 9.26
CA LEU A 170 12.43 -0.04 9.86
C LEU A 170 11.72 0.80 8.79
N ARG A 171 10.39 0.78 8.83
CA ARG A 171 9.51 1.65 8.04
C ARG A 171 8.58 2.37 8.98
N ALA A 172 8.41 3.66 8.76
CA ALA A 172 7.40 4.42 9.49
C ALA A 172 6.86 5.61 8.69
N THR A 173 5.66 6.01 9.07
CA THR A 173 4.96 7.17 8.54
C THR A 173 4.13 7.82 9.66
N ALA A 174 3.94 9.12 9.58
CA ALA A 174 3.28 9.91 10.62
C ALA A 174 2.20 10.80 10.02
N PHE A 175 1.11 10.97 10.75
CA PHE A 175 -0.06 11.73 10.31
C PHE A 175 -0.55 12.65 11.44
N LEU A 176 -0.94 13.86 11.06
CA LEU A 176 -1.82 14.71 11.86
C LEU A 176 -3.26 14.42 11.45
N ARG A 177 -4.08 13.96 12.39
CA ARG A 177 -5.49 13.63 12.16
C ARG A 177 -6.39 14.85 12.27
N PRO A 178 -7.62 14.81 11.71
CA PRO A 178 -8.60 15.89 11.83
C PRO A 178 -9.00 16.24 13.28
N ASP A 179 -8.83 15.30 14.21
CA ASP A 179 -9.08 15.50 15.65
C ASP A 179 -7.84 16.01 16.42
N ASN A 180 -6.84 16.54 15.71
CA ASN A 180 -5.56 17.03 16.23
C ASN A 180 -4.70 15.96 16.95
N CYS A 181 -5.01 14.68 16.80
CA CYS A 181 -4.15 13.60 17.30
C CYS A 181 -3.04 13.28 16.29
N THR A 182 -1.88 12.88 16.79
CA THR A 182 -0.78 12.35 15.97
C THR A 182 -0.84 10.83 15.95
N THR A 183 -0.87 10.24 14.77
CA THR A 183 -0.70 8.80 14.56
C THR A 183 0.67 8.54 13.94
N ILE A 184 1.39 7.56 14.48
CA ILE A 184 2.62 7.02 13.87
C ILE A 184 2.41 5.53 13.65
N VAL A 185 2.65 5.08 12.42
CA VAL A 185 2.69 3.66 12.06
C VAL A 185 4.15 3.28 11.90
N LEU A 186 4.58 2.19 12.53
CA LEU A 186 5.96 1.73 12.55
C LEU A 186 6.01 0.21 12.39
N VAL A 187 6.90 -0.26 11.52
CA VAL A 187 7.12 -1.66 11.15
C VAL A 187 8.61 -1.95 11.16
N ASN A 188 8.97 -3.18 11.57
CA ASN A 188 10.33 -3.72 11.61
C ASN A 188 10.36 -5.15 11.06
#